data_AF-A0AAE4I680-F1
#
_entry.id   AF-A0AAE4I680-F1
#
_cell.length_a   1.000
_cell.length_b   1.000
_cell.length_c   1.000
_cell.angle_alpha   90.00
_cell.angle_beta   90.00
_cell.angle_gamma   90.00
#
_symmetry.space_group_name_H-M   'P 1'
#
loop_
_entity.id
_entity.type
_entity.pdbx_description
1 polymer ?
#
loop_
_entity_poly.entity_id
_entity_poly.type
_entity_poly.pdbx_seq_one_letter_code
_entity_poly.pdbx_strand_id
1 'polypeptide(L)' 'MIVIYSYSWMYFFKLYATIIIRFRVEYPKQPAMVSDEEIIVEVERITHHKVICLIDHCEI' A
#
# COMPACT_ATOMS: atom_id res chain seq x y z
N MET A 1 -2.75 7.29 -5.19
CA MET A 1 -3.21 6.94 -3.84
C MET A 1 -2.03 6.99 -2.89
N ILE A 2 -2.18 7.60 -1.73
CA ILE A 2 -1.20 7.57 -0.64
C ILE A 2 -1.61 6.45 0.30
N VAL A 3 -0.67 5.59 0.67
CA VAL A 3 -0.92 4.42 1.51
C VAL A 3 -0.02 4.48 2.72
N ILE A 4 -0.61 4.36 3.91
CA ILE A 4 0.10 4.29 5.19
C ILE A 4 -0.10 2.88 5.75
N TYR A 5 1.01 2.21 6.07
CA TYR A 5 0.97 0.82 6.52
C TYR A 5 2.06 0.54 7.55
N SER A 6 1.85 -0.54 8.30
CA SER A 6 2.87 -1.11 9.17
C SER A 6 3.38 -2.43 8.61
N TYR A 7 4.67 -2.70 8.81
CA TYR A 7 5.32 -3.91 8.31
C TYR A 7 6.34 -4.45 9.31
N SER A 8 6.69 -5.72 9.12
CA SER A 8 7.74 -6.38 9.89
C SER A 8 9.08 -6.30 9.16
N TRP A 9 10.10 -5.77 9.81
CA TRP A 9 11.49 -5.82 9.35
C TRP A 9 12.29 -6.79 10.22
N MET A 10 13.04 -7.69 9.57
CA MET A 10 13.77 -8.78 10.24
C MET A 10 12.91 -9.58 11.24
N TYR A 11 11.62 -9.81 10.93
CA TYR A 11 10.63 -10.57 11.72
C TYR A 11 10.26 -10.02 13.11
N PHE A 12 11.04 -9.12 13.72
CA PHE A 12 10.81 -8.64 15.08
C PHE A 12 10.54 -7.14 15.19
N PHE A 13 11.02 -6.32 14.25
CA PHE A 13 10.79 -4.89 14.29
C PHE A 13 9.51 -4.52 13.56
N LYS A 14 8.59 -3.86 14.27
CA LYS A 14 7.42 -3.22 13.65
C LYS A 14 7.81 -1.80 13.22
N LEU A 15 7.69 -1.51 11.94
CA LEU A 15 7.96 -0.20 11.35
C LEU A 15 6.70 0.33 10.64
N TYR A 16 6.69 1.63 10.40
CA TYR A 16 5.62 2.36 9.71
C TYR A 16 6.19 2.98 8.44
N ALA A 17 5.44 2.92 7.34
CA ALA A 17 5.85 3.48 6.07
C ALA A 17 4.67 4.15 5.36
N THR A 18 5.01 5.12 4.52
CA THR A 18 4.09 5.77 3.59
C THR A 18 4.61 5.56 2.18
N ILE A 19 3.75 5.14 1.26
CA ILE A 19 4.08 4.94 -0.14
C ILE A 19 2.99 5.55 -1.03
N ILE A 20 3.40 6.11 -2.17
CA ILE A 20 2.47 6.58 -3.20
C ILE A 20 2.38 5.49 -4.26
N ILE A 21 1.18 4.94 -4.45
CA ILE A 21 0.93 3.89 -5.44
C ILE A 21 -0.11 4.38 -6.45
N ARG A 22 0.12 4.01 -7.72
CA ARG A 22 -0.75 4.30 -8.84
C ARG A 22 -1.25 2.99 -9.45
N PHE A 23 -2.50 2.61 -9.16
CA PHE A 23 -3.13 1.40 -9.68
C PHE A 23 -3.65 1.63 -11.08
N ARG A 24 -3.31 0.73 -12.01
CA ARG A 24 -3.84 0.60 -13.40
C ARG A 24 -4.59 1.84 -13.90
N VAL A 25 -3.85 2.90 -14.24
CA VAL A 25 -4.43 4.14 -14.76
C VAL A 25 -4.54 4.05 -16.25
N GLU A 26 -5.73 3.70 -16.73
CA GLU A 26 -6.05 3.67 -18.16
C GLU A 26 -6.45 5.07 -18.66
N TYR A 27 -7.05 5.88 -17.80
CA TYR A 27 -7.47 7.26 -18.11
C TYR A 27 -7.24 8.23 -16.94
N PRO A 28 -7.09 9.55 -17.21
CA PRO A 28 -6.93 10.56 -16.16
C PRO A 28 -8.12 10.57 -15.18
N LYS A 29 -7.83 10.75 -13.88
CA LYS A 29 -8.82 10.80 -12.79
C LYS A 29 -9.67 9.54 -12.62
N GLN A 30 -9.20 8.39 -13.09
CA GLN A 30 -9.83 7.12 -12.81
C GLN A 30 -9.85 6.89 -11.28
N PRO A 31 -11.04 6.70 -10.66
CA PRO A 31 -11.12 6.38 -9.26
C PRO A 31 -10.45 5.03 -9.01
N ALA A 32 -9.69 4.93 -7.93
CA ALA A 32 -9.03 3.71 -7.52
C ALA A 32 -10.03 2.87 -6.72
N MET A 33 -10.96 2.20 -7.41
CA MET A 33 -11.76 1.14 -6.81
C MET A 33 -10.88 -0.09 -6.60
N VAL A 34 -10.11 -0.07 -5.51
CA VAL A 34 -9.13 -1.11 -5.16
C VAL A 34 -9.42 -1.56 -3.72
N SER A 35 -9.46 -2.87 -3.48
CA SER A 35 -9.67 -3.39 -2.12
C SER A 35 -8.41 -3.29 -1.27
N ASP A 36 -8.56 -3.30 0.06
CA ASP A 36 -7.41 -3.31 0.97
C ASP A 36 -6.48 -4.49 0.71
N GLU A 37 -7.00 -5.67 0.32
CA GLU A 37 -6.16 -6.82 -0.03
C GLU A 37 -5.31 -6.56 -1.28
N GLU A 38 -5.89 -5.94 -2.32
CA GLU A 38 -5.17 -5.59 -3.53
C GLU A 38 -4.08 -4.54 -3.25
N ILE A 39 -4.35 -3.60 -2.35
CA ILE A 39 -3.37 -2.61 -1.89
C ILE A 39 -2.21 -3.32 -1.19
N ILE A 40 -2.49 -4.25 -0.27
CA ILE A 40 -1.47 -5.01 0.44
C ILE A 40 -0.60 -5.78 -0.55
N VAL A 41 -1.21 -6.55 -1.46
CA VAL A 41 -0.49 -7.34 -2.48
C VAL A 41 0.45 -6.44 -3.29
N GLU A 42 0.00 -5.27 -3.70
CA GLU A 42 0.80 -4.34 -4.49
C GLU A 42 1.93 -3.70 -3.66
N VAL A 43 1.66 -3.33 -2.41
CA VAL A 43 2.69 -2.83 -1.47
C VAL A 43 3.77 -3.89 -1.24
N GLU A 44 3.38 -5.14 -0.96
CA GLU A 44 4.32 -6.25 -0.76
C GLU A 44 5.11 -6.54 -2.03
N ARG A 45 4.48 -6.47 -3.21
CA ARG A 45 5.14 -6.66 -4.51
C ARG A 45 6.20 -5.60 -4.80
N ILE A 46 5.93 -4.33 -4.48
CA ILE A 46 6.85 -3.21 -4.77
C ILE A 46 7.97 -3.12 -3.75
N THR A 47 7.65 -3.30 -2.47
CA THR A 47 8.58 -2.99 -1.37
C THR A 47 9.24 -4.23 -0.77
N HIS A 48 8.72 -5.42 -1.06
CA HIS A 48 9.09 -6.68 -0.38
C HIS A 48 8.92 -6.61 1.15
N HIS A 49 8.16 -5.65 1.65
CA HIS A 49 7.83 -5.56 3.06
C HIS A 49 6.77 -6.63 3.39
N LYS A 50 6.94 -7.33 4.50
CA LYS A 50 5.88 -8.17 5.05
C LYS A 50 4.87 -7.28 5.77
N VAL A 51 3.78 -6.94 5.09
CA VAL A 51 2.78 -6.01 5.62
C VAL A 51 2.03 -6.67 6.78
N ILE A 52 1.90 -5.95 7.88
CA ILE A 52 1.14 -6.41 9.06
C ILE A 52 -0.29 -5.89 8.97
N CYS A 53 -0.44 -4.61 8.62
CA CYS A 53 -1.73 -3.92 8.65
C CYS A 53 -1.65 -2.63 7.82
N LEU A 54 -2.70 -2.42 7.01
CA LEU A 54 -3.03 -1.13 6.42
C LEU A 54 -3.60 -0.21 7.50
N ILE A 55 -3.01 0.98 7.64
CA ILE A 55 -3.43 1.95 8.67
C ILE A 55 -4.44 2.92 8.09
N ASP A 56 -4.12 3.48 6.92
CA ASP A 56 -4.96 4.44 6.22
C ASP A 56 -4.55 4.51 4.75
N HIS A 57 -5.47 4.92 3.88
CA HIS A 57 -5.18 5.23 2.49
C HIS A 57 -6.13 6.30 1.95
N CYS A 58 -5.63 7.11 1.01
CA CYS A 58 -6.45 8.13 0.37
C CYS A 58 -6.10 8.31 -1.11
N GLU A 59 -7.11 8.65 -1.90
CA GLU A 59 -6.95 9.03 -3.31
C GLU A 59 -6.30 10.42 -3.42
N ILE A 60 -5.58 10.66 -4.53
CA ILE A 60 -4.91 11.94 -4.84
C ILE A 60 -5.64 12.61 -6.00
#